data_AF-A0A7J8YBS2-F1
#
_entry.id   AF-A0A7J8YBS2-F1
#
_cell.length_a   1.000
_cell.length_b   1.000
_cell.length_c   1.000
_cell.angle_alpha   90.00
_cell.angle_beta   90.00
_cell.angle_gamma   90.00
#
_symmetry.space_group_name_H-M   'P 1'
#
loop_
_entity.id
_entity.type
_entity.pdbx_description
1 polymer ?
#
loop_
_entity_poly.entity_id
_entity_poly.type
_entity_poly.pdbx_seq_one_letter_code
_entity_poly.pdbx_strand_id
1 'polypeptide(L)'
;MLKVNPFGPSLSMFNKIPFSLLYRRGFRRAFRIFQAGHCNSFAKPVSIANVNVNFFAVDKTRNLSAVATAKKSGLNASTSSNRTNEMTNKAKKKARMESPEFLLKIKLDMCSKHGKLEEALRLYDESISNGVSLNLHHYNMLLYLCAREASGDGSQLNELKELGLKRGFEIFQKMVGDEVSPNETTFTSMARLAVAREDPDMAFELVKQMKSLGIPPRLRSYGPALLGFCEKGNAEKAYEVDAHMFESGVTPEEPELSALLKVSSNTKKADKVYEMLQRLRASVRQVSESTLQVVEDWFKSKDAASVGAEKWDVKQIKEAVIGGGGGWHGLGWLGSGRWRVVRTEMTENGVCRSCGEKLVCIDIDPKETENFAAKLTELACSKEVRADFVQFQEWLQQHGPFDAVVDGANVALINSEAFNLNQLKNVVNKLQQMSPTKRSPLIILHRSRIARDPNNRKWLERWQRAGVLYATPYGSNDDW
;
A
#
# COMPACT_ATOMS: atom_id res chain seq x y z
N MET A 1 46.50 -1.44 -17.20
CA MET A 1 45.72 -2.29 -18.13
C MET A 1 44.30 -2.38 -17.59
N LEU A 2 43.41 -1.51 -18.09
CA LEU A 2 41.98 -1.54 -17.78
C LEU A 2 41.34 -2.67 -18.60
N LYS A 3 40.80 -3.70 -17.94
CA LYS A 3 39.99 -4.72 -18.60
C LYS A 3 38.64 -4.11 -18.97
N VAL A 4 38.44 -3.89 -20.27
CA VAL A 4 37.16 -3.53 -20.87
C VAL A 4 36.23 -4.74 -20.77
N ASN A 5 35.05 -4.54 -20.19
CA ASN A 5 34.02 -5.56 -19.99
C ASN A 5 33.25 -5.80 -21.32
N PRO A 6 33.26 -7.01 -21.92
CA PRO A 6 32.82 -7.20 -23.31
C PRO A 6 31.30 -7.43 -23.52
N PHE A 7 30.44 -7.24 -22.50
CA PHE A 7 29.00 -7.52 -22.59
C PHE A 7 28.07 -6.39 -22.07
N GLY A 8 28.38 -5.13 -22.35
CA GLY A 8 27.49 -4.02 -22.02
C GLY A 8 26.51 -3.68 -23.16
N PRO A 9 25.19 -3.84 -23.03
CA PRO A 9 24.30 -2.92 -23.70
C PRO A 9 24.49 -1.56 -23.02
N SER A 10 25.05 -0.60 -23.76
CA SER A 10 25.12 0.78 -23.29
C SER A 10 23.71 1.34 -23.06
N LEU A 11 23.60 2.42 -22.29
CA LEU A 11 22.42 3.29 -22.14
C LEU A 11 21.66 3.59 -23.46
N SER A 12 22.27 3.33 -24.63
CA SER A 12 21.65 3.41 -25.96
C SER A 12 20.40 2.54 -26.16
N MET A 13 20.16 1.48 -25.36
CA MET A 13 18.95 0.67 -25.49
C MET A 13 17.67 1.42 -25.13
N PHE A 14 17.75 2.41 -24.24
CA PHE A 14 16.58 3.14 -23.74
C PHE A 14 16.40 4.52 -24.40
N ASN A 15 17.45 5.04 -25.04
CA ASN A 15 17.36 6.22 -25.92
C ASN A 15 16.53 5.96 -27.21
N LYS A 16 16.04 4.73 -27.39
CA LYS A 16 15.28 4.28 -28.56
C LYS A 16 13.80 3.97 -28.27
N ILE A 17 13.23 4.37 -27.14
CA ILE A 17 11.76 4.32 -26.99
C ILE A 17 11.19 5.42 -27.89
N PRO A 18 10.52 5.10 -29.02
CA PRO A 18 10.08 6.11 -29.97
C PRO A 18 9.00 6.99 -29.34
N PHE A 19 9.13 8.32 -29.48
CA PHE A 19 8.10 9.29 -29.07
C PHE A 19 6.73 9.00 -29.71
N SER A 20 6.68 8.27 -30.83
CA SER A 20 5.45 7.88 -31.53
C SER A 20 4.58 6.87 -30.77
N LEU A 21 5.13 6.09 -29.83
CA LEU A 21 4.35 5.18 -28.96
C LEU A 21 3.53 5.94 -27.90
N LEU A 22 3.77 7.25 -27.73
CA LEU A 22 3.26 8.05 -26.62
C LEU A 22 1.97 8.83 -26.94
N TYR A 23 1.59 8.97 -28.21
CA TYR A 23 0.50 9.88 -28.62
C TYR A 23 -0.88 9.23 -28.83
N ARG A 24 -1.04 7.92 -28.62
CA ARG A 24 -2.30 7.22 -28.96
C ARG A 24 -3.41 7.21 -27.89
N ARG A 25 -3.25 7.91 -26.77
CA ARG A 25 -4.36 8.15 -25.83
C ARG A 25 -4.61 9.63 -25.64
N GLY A 26 -5.52 10.13 -26.49
CA GLY A 26 -5.94 11.52 -26.55
C GLY A 26 -6.49 12.08 -25.25
N PHE A 27 -6.04 13.31 -25.00
CA PHE A 27 -6.62 14.35 -24.17
C PHE A 27 -8.16 14.40 -24.25
N ARG A 28 -8.82 14.31 -23.10
CA ARG A 28 -9.94 15.19 -22.71
C ARG A 28 -10.01 15.31 -21.19
N ARG A 29 -9.32 16.32 -20.62
CA ARG A 29 -9.90 17.14 -19.54
C ARG A 29 -9.12 18.44 -19.38
N ALA A 30 -9.90 19.51 -19.23
CA ALA A 30 -9.52 20.89 -19.40
C ALA A 30 -8.54 21.41 -18.34
N PHE A 31 -7.63 22.27 -18.79
CA PHE A 31 -6.90 23.22 -17.96
C PHE A 31 -7.90 24.10 -17.18
N ARG A 32 -7.84 24.06 -15.85
CA ARG A 32 -8.15 25.21 -15.00
C ARG A 32 -6.91 25.54 -14.19
N ILE A 33 -6.38 26.73 -14.46
CA ILE A 33 -5.32 27.39 -13.71
C ILE A 33 -5.90 27.75 -12.33
N PHE A 34 -5.27 27.27 -11.25
CA PHE A 34 -5.35 27.90 -9.93
C PHE A 34 -3.97 27.81 -9.26
N GLN A 35 -3.55 28.94 -8.70
CA GLN A 35 -2.27 29.17 -8.03
C GLN A 35 -2.14 28.34 -6.74
N ALA A 36 -0.87 28.15 -6.38
CA ALA A 36 -0.27 27.52 -5.20
C ALA A 36 -1.09 27.51 -3.89
N GLY A 37 -1.01 26.38 -3.18
CA GLY A 37 -1.31 26.23 -1.76
C GLY A 37 -0.93 24.84 -1.28
N HIS A 38 0.04 24.75 -0.37
CA HIS A 38 0.52 23.53 0.29
C HIS A 38 -0.62 22.64 0.83
N CYS A 39 -0.59 21.33 0.54
CA CYS A 39 -1.19 20.31 1.41
C CYS A 39 -0.68 18.89 1.10
N ASN A 40 -0.02 18.26 2.08
CA ASN A 40 0.47 16.88 2.04
C ASN A 40 -0.69 15.88 2.10
N SER A 41 -0.69 14.90 1.20
CA SER A 41 -1.63 13.77 1.18
C SER A 41 -0.90 12.49 1.60
N PHE A 42 -1.13 12.06 2.84
CA PHE A 42 -0.80 10.72 3.31
C PHE A 42 -1.84 9.72 2.80
N ALA A 43 -1.36 8.65 2.15
CA ALA A 43 -2.09 7.42 1.94
C ALA A 43 -1.08 6.26 2.05
N LYS A 44 -1.16 5.47 3.12
CA LYS A 44 -0.56 4.14 3.23
C LYS A 44 -1.66 3.08 3.23
N PRO A 45 -1.46 1.90 2.64
CA PRO A 45 -2.25 0.72 2.92
C PRO A 45 -1.69 -0.09 4.10
N VAL A 46 -2.59 -0.85 4.72
CA VAL A 46 -2.43 -1.68 5.92
C VAL A 46 -1.64 -2.97 5.63
N SER A 47 -0.77 -3.35 6.56
CA SER A 47 -0.13 -4.66 6.66
C SER A 47 -1.08 -5.67 7.31
N ILE A 48 -1.31 -6.81 6.66
CA ILE A 48 -2.01 -7.98 7.20
C ILE A 48 -0.97 -9.06 7.45
N ALA A 49 -0.76 -9.41 8.72
CA ALA A 49 -0.06 -10.63 9.11
C ALA A 49 -1.08 -11.69 9.55
N ASN A 50 -0.97 -12.86 8.92
CA ASN A 50 -1.38 -14.20 9.37
C ASN A 50 -2.78 -14.38 9.98
N VAL A 51 -3.75 -14.65 9.10
CA VAL A 51 -4.89 -15.52 9.44
C VAL A 51 -4.94 -16.68 8.46
N ASN A 52 -4.88 -17.89 9.01
CA ASN A 52 -4.99 -19.17 8.34
C ASN A 52 -6.44 -19.35 7.85
N VAL A 53 -6.71 -19.16 6.55
CA VAL A 53 -8.06 -19.31 5.98
C VAL A 53 -8.14 -20.63 5.21
N ASN A 54 -8.77 -21.62 5.84
CA ASN A 54 -9.29 -22.81 5.17
C ASN A 54 -10.35 -22.39 4.13
N PHE A 55 -10.11 -22.73 2.87
CA PHE A 55 -11.08 -22.59 1.79
C PHE A 55 -12.26 -23.56 2.02
N PHE A 56 -13.41 -23.05 2.46
CA PHE A 56 -14.68 -23.76 2.30
C PHE A 56 -15.27 -23.43 0.93
N ALA A 57 -15.40 -24.46 0.11
CA ALA A 57 -16.13 -24.45 -1.15
C ALA A 57 -17.63 -24.22 -0.86
N VAL A 58 -18.23 -23.24 -1.54
CA VAL A 58 -19.69 -23.10 -1.60
C VAL A 58 -20.15 -23.47 -3.00
N ASP A 59 -20.75 -24.66 -3.07
CA ASP A 59 -21.54 -25.15 -4.19
C ASP A 59 -22.64 -24.14 -4.57
N LYS A 60 -22.68 -23.77 -5.85
CA LYS A 60 -23.85 -23.10 -6.46
C LYS A 60 -24.48 -24.04 -7.49
N THR A 61 -25.19 -25.04 -7.00
CA THR A 61 -26.28 -25.67 -7.73
C THR A 61 -27.52 -24.79 -7.60
N ARG A 62 -27.95 -24.14 -8.68
CA ARG A 62 -29.30 -23.59 -8.80
C ARG A 62 -30.03 -24.33 -9.91
N ASN A 63 -30.90 -25.24 -9.46
CA ASN A 63 -31.87 -25.94 -10.29
C ASN A 63 -32.96 -24.99 -10.78
N LEU A 64 -33.40 -25.29 -12.00
CA LEU A 64 -34.51 -24.70 -12.74
C LEU A 64 -35.85 -24.91 -12.01
N SER A 65 -36.74 -23.92 -12.12
CA SER A 65 -38.17 -24.18 -12.19
C SER A 65 -38.79 -23.35 -13.32
N ALA A 66 -39.52 -24.07 -14.17
CA ALA A 66 -40.20 -23.57 -15.35
C ALA A 66 -41.63 -23.15 -15.00
N VAL A 67 -42.12 -22.08 -15.64
CA VAL A 67 -43.54 -21.89 -15.94
C VAL A 67 -43.66 -21.32 -17.35
N ALA A 68 -44.44 -22.00 -18.18
CA ALA A 68 -44.70 -21.69 -19.58
C ALA A 68 -46.00 -20.90 -19.77
N THR A 69 -46.11 -20.30 -20.97
CA THR A 69 -47.26 -19.77 -21.76
C THR A 69 -47.02 -18.30 -22.15
N ALA A 70 -47.17 -17.83 -23.40
CA ALA A 70 -48.13 -18.19 -24.43
C ALA A 70 -47.59 -17.98 -25.88
N LYS A 71 -48.17 -18.73 -26.82
CA LYS A 71 -48.07 -18.59 -28.29
C LYS A 71 -48.85 -17.37 -28.78
N LYS A 72 -48.33 -16.67 -29.80
CA LYS A 72 -49.13 -16.12 -30.92
C LYS A 72 -48.40 -16.32 -32.25
N SER A 73 -49.13 -16.93 -33.20
CA SER A 73 -48.94 -16.92 -34.66
C SER A 73 -48.71 -15.50 -35.19
N GLY A 74 -48.02 -15.20 -36.29
CA GLY A 74 -47.64 -15.93 -37.51
C GLY A 74 -47.91 -14.97 -38.68
N LEU A 75 -46.92 -14.72 -39.55
CA LEU A 75 -47.06 -14.33 -40.97
C LEU A 75 -45.68 -14.00 -41.58
N ASN A 76 -45.40 -14.63 -42.71
CA ASN A 76 -44.21 -14.45 -43.54
C ASN A 76 -44.30 -13.16 -44.36
N ALA A 77 -43.19 -12.43 -44.47
CA ALA A 77 -42.89 -11.61 -45.64
C ALA A 77 -41.38 -11.64 -45.90
N SER A 78 -41.03 -12.13 -47.08
CA SER A 78 -39.69 -12.25 -47.64
C SER A 78 -39.17 -10.88 -48.07
N THR A 79 -38.02 -10.46 -47.54
CA THR A 79 -37.17 -9.44 -48.18
C THR A 79 -35.71 -9.61 -47.78
N SER A 80 -34.88 -9.80 -48.80
CA SER A 80 -33.49 -9.32 -48.93
C SER A 80 -32.47 -9.76 -47.87
N SER A 81 -31.66 -10.75 -48.27
CA SER A 81 -30.40 -11.14 -47.66
C SER A 81 -29.39 -9.99 -47.62
N ASN A 82 -29.08 -9.52 -46.41
CA ASN A 82 -27.73 -9.09 -46.02
C ASN A 82 -27.57 -9.40 -44.53
N ARG A 83 -27.35 -10.68 -44.21
CA ARG A 83 -26.96 -11.11 -42.86
C ARG A 83 -25.46 -10.92 -42.72
N THR A 84 -25.05 -9.80 -42.13
CA THR A 84 -23.78 -9.76 -41.42
C THR A 84 -23.85 -10.78 -40.29
N ASN A 85 -23.02 -11.81 -40.35
CA ASN A 85 -22.89 -12.85 -39.32
C ASN A 85 -22.36 -12.24 -38.01
N GLU A 86 -23.24 -11.63 -37.21
CA GLU A 86 -22.87 -11.21 -35.85
C GLU A 86 -22.86 -12.42 -34.91
N MET A 87 -21.66 -12.88 -34.56
CA MET A 87 -21.47 -13.91 -33.54
C MET A 87 -22.15 -13.52 -32.22
N THR A 88 -22.87 -14.46 -31.61
CA THR A 88 -23.49 -14.28 -30.28
C THR A 88 -22.43 -13.97 -29.21
N ASN A 89 -22.79 -13.15 -28.20
CA ASN A 89 -21.88 -12.79 -27.11
C ASN A 89 -21.30 -14.01 -26.35
N LYS A 90 -22.04 -15.14 -26.34
CA LYS A 90 -21.59 -16.41 -25.75
C LYS A 90 -20.51 -17.08 -26.61
N ALA A 91 -20.64 -17.07 -27.93
CA ALA A 91 -19.64 -17.60 -28.86
C ALA A 91 -18.36 -16.75 -28.88
N LYS A 92 -18.49 -15.41 -28.86
CA LYS A 92 -17.36 -14.48 -28.73
C LYS A 92 -16.57 -14.71 -27.43
N LYS A 93 -17.27 -14.96 -26.32
CA LYS A 93 -16.63 -15.29 -25.04
C LYS A 93 -15.89 -16.62 -25.10
N LYS A 94 -16.49 -17.66 -25.69
CA LYS A 94 -15.85 -18.98 -25.84
C LYS A 94 -14.59 -18.90 -26.72
N ALA A 95 -14.67 -18.28 -27.89
CA ALA A 95 -13.52 -18.10 -28.78
C ALA A 95 -12.37 -17.31 -28.12
N ARG A 96 -12.68 -16.28 -27.31
CA ARG A 96 -11.66 -15.56 -26.53
C ARG A 96 -10.98 -16.44 -25.49
N MET A 97 -11.72 -17.33 -24.83
CA MET A 97 -11.16 -18.27 -23.85
C MET A 97 -10.30 -19.37 -24.49
N GLU A 98 -10.50 -19.64 -25.77
CA GLU A 98 -9.74 -20.63 -26.55
C GLU A 98 -8.59 -19.99 -27.34
N SER A 99 -8.46 -18.66 -27.32
CA SER A 99 -7.40 -17.95 -28.04
C SER A 99 -6.00 -18.30 -27.49
N PRO A 100 -4.98 -18.46 -28.36
CA PRO A 100 -3.60 -18.73 -27.94
C PRO A 100 -3.08 -17.71 -26.92
N GLU A 101 -3.46 -16.44 -27.05
CA GLU A 101 -3.10 -15.36 -26.15
C GLU A 101 -3.69 -15.56 -24.76
N PHE A 102 -4.96 -15.96 -24.66
CA PHE A 102 -5.61 -16.19 -23.37
C PHE A 102 -5.07 -17.46 -22.67
N LEU A 103 -4.79 -18.51 -23.44
CA LEU A 103 -4.15 -19.72 -22.91
C LEU A 103 -2.74 -19.43 -22.40
N LEU A 104 -1.94 -18.65 -23.16
CA LEU A 104 -0.62 -18.19 -22.72
C LEU A 104 -0.71 -17.41 -21.41
N LYS A 105 -1.68 -16.49 -21.29
CA LYS A 105 -1.93 -15.76 -20.04
C LYS A 105 -2.12 -16.71 -18.86
N ILE A 106 -3.01 -17.71 -18.98
CA ILE A 106 -3.28 -18.66 -17.89
C ILE A 106 -1.99 -19.42 -17.51
N LYS A 107 -1.25 -19.92 -18.50
CA LYS A 107 -0.02 -20.67 -18.24
C LYS A 107 1.04 -19.81 -17.56
N LEU A 108 1.25 -18.57 -18.01
CA LEU A 108 2.19 -17.62 -17.39
C LEU A 108 1.76 -17.24 -15.95
N ASP A 109 0.47 -17.05 -15.71
CA ASP A 109 -0.05 -16.79 -14.36
C ASP A 109 0.26 -17.98 -13.42
N MET A 110 0.14 -19.22 -13.93
CA MET A 110 0.51 -20.43 -13.19
C MET A 110 2.01 -20.53 -12.93
N CYS A 111 2.86 -20.23 -13.92
CA CYS A 111 4.32 -20.20 -13.74
C CYS A 111 4.73 -19.18 -12.67
N SER A 112 4.12 -17.98 -12.70
CA SER A 112 4.39 -16.94 -11.71
C SER A 112 4.07 -17.37 -10.28
N LYS A 113 2.89 -17.97 -10.07
CA LYS A 113 2.48 -18.50 -8.77
C LYS A 113 3.45 -19.53 -8.21
N HIS A 114 4.10 -20.32 -9.07
CA HIS A 114 4.93 -21.46 -8.65
C HIS A 114 6.44 -21.28 -8.81
N GLY A 115 6.96 -20.09 -9.14
CA GLY A 115 8.43 -19.94 -9.25
C GLY A 115 9.04 -20.38 -10.58
N LYS A 116 8.24 -20.76 -11.59
CA LYS A 116 8.76 -21.56 -12.72
C LYS A 116 9.26 -20.70 -13.89
N LEU A 117 10.45 -20.12 -13.75
CA LEU A 117 11.07 -19.30 -14.80
C LEU A 117 11.32 -20.08 -16.09
N GLU A 118 11.96 -21.25 -16.04
CA GLU A 118 12.30 -22.03 -17.24
C GLU A 118 11.07 -22.42 -18.05
N GLU A 119 9.98 -22.82 -17.37
CA GLU A 119 8.71 -23.12 -18.03
C GLU A 119 8.13 -21.88 -18.70
N ALA A 120 8.17 -20.72 -18.04
CA ALA A 120 7.70 -19.47 -18.62
C ALA A 120 8.52 -19.04 -19.84
N LEU A 121 9.84 -19.22 -19.82
CA LEU A 121 10.72 -18.95 -20.95
C LEU A 121 10.48 -19.89 -22.13
N ARG A 122 10.26 -21.18 -21.86
CA ARG A 122 9.86 -22.16 -22.89
C ARG A 122 8.53 -21.78 -23.54
N LEU A 123 7.54 -21.35 -22.73
CA LEU A 123 6.25 -20.85 -23.25
C LEU A 123 6.42 -19.58 -24.08
N TYR A 124 7.34 -18.69 -23.69
CA TYR A 124 7.70 -17.53 -24.49
C TYR A 124 8.29 -17.94 -25.85
N ASP A 125 9.30 -18.82 -25.86
CA ASP A 125 9.96 -19.30 -27.09
C ASP A 125 8.98 -20.02 -28.04
N GLU A 126 8.09 -20.86 -27.48
CA GLU A 126 7.00 -21.50 -28.22
C GLU A 126 6.03 -20.47 -28.81
N SER A 127 5.65 -19.46 -28.02
CA SER A 127 4.71 -18.42 -28.47
C SER A 127 5.28 -17.57 -29.60
N ILE A 128 6.57 -17.22 -29.52
CA ILE A 128 7.28 -16.51 -30.59
C ILE A 128 7.37 -17.37 -31.85
N SER A 129 7.73 -18.64 -31.71
CA SER A 129 7.85 -19.57 -32.85
C SER A 129 6.50 -19.80 -33.55
N ASN A 130 5.41 -19.82 -32.78
CA ASN A 130 4.04 -19.99 -33.27
C ASN A 130 3.39 -18.67 -33.77
N GLY A 131 4.12 -17.55 -33.74
CA GLY A 131 3.60 -16.25 -34.20
C GLY A 131 2.48 -15.67 -33.32
N VAL A 132 2.41 -16.04 -32.04
CA VAL A 132 1.42 -15.50 -31.10
C VAL A 132 1.78 -14.06 -30.74
N SER A 133 0.83 -13.14 -30.85
CA SER A 133 1.04 -11.75 -30.45
C SER A 133 1.09 -11.61 -28.93
N LEU A 134 2.22 -11.19 -28.38
CA LEU A 134 2.34 -10.92 -26.96
C LEU A 134 1.78 -9.53 -26.62
N ASN A 135 1.07 -9.45 -25.49
CA ASN A 135 0.55 -8.19 -24.97
C ASN A 135 1.32 -7.78 -23.70
N LEU A 136 0.99 -6.60 -23.17
CA LEU A 136 1.60 -6.03 -21.97
C LEU A 136 1.56 -6.98 -20.75
N HIS A 137 0.48 -7.75 -20.56
CA HIS A 137 0.39 -8.70 -19.45
C HIS A 137 1.41 -9.83 -19.60
N HIS A 138 1.54 -10.41 -20.80
CA HIS A 138 2.50 -11.48 -21.05
C HIS A 138 3.94 -11.01 -20.79
N TYR A 139 4.30 -9.84 -21.33
CA TYR A 139 5.61 -9.24 -21.10
C TYR A 139 5.87 -8.94 -19.63
N ASN A 140 4.93 -8.32 -18.92
CA ASN A 140 5.10 -8.00 -17.51
C ASN A 140 5.27 -9.25 -16.64
N MET A 141 4.56 -10.35 -16.94
CA MET A 141 4.72 -11.60 -16.22
C MET A 141 6.08 -12.25 -16.44
N LEU A 142 6.56 -12.27 -17.69
CA LEU A 142 7.88 -12.79 -18.04
C LEU A 142 9.00 -11.96 -17.39
N LEU A 143 8.91 -10.64 -17.48
CA LEU A 143 9.89 -9.73 -16.87
C LEU A 143 9.88 -9.83 -15.34
N TYR A 144 8.70 -9.97 -14.71
CA TYR A 144 8.60 -10.18 -13.28
C TYR A 144 9.28 -11.49 -12.85
N LEU A 145 9.05 -12.58 -13.58
CA LEU A 145 9.69 -13.88 -13.31
C LEU A 145 11.21 -13.79 -13.46
N CYS A 146 11.69 -13.17 -14.54
CA CYS A 146 13.12 -12.95 -14.76
C CYS A 146 13.73 -12.12 -13.60
N ALA A 147 13.08 -11.03 -13.22
CA ALA A 147 13.53 -10.16 -12.14
C ALA A 147 13.54 -10.86 -10.78
N ARG A 148 12.54 -11.69 -10.48
CA ARG A 148 12.46 -12.44 -9.23
C ARG A 148 13.61 -13.42 -9.09
N GLU A 149 13.86 -14.25 -10.11
CA GLU A 149 14.96 -15.22 -10.07
C GLU A 149 16.32 -14.52 -10.08
N ALA A 150 16.45 -13.40 -10.81
CA ALA A 150 17.68 -12.64 -10.83
C ALA A 150 18.04 -12.03 -9.45
N SER A 151 17.03 -11.70 -8.64
CA SER A 151 17.19 -11.06 -7.32
C SER A 151 17.26 -12.04 -6.15
N GLY A 152 17.31 -13.35 -6.41
CA GLY A 152 17.34 -14.37 -5.35
C GLY A 152 18.61 -14.34 -4.49
N ASP A 153 18.46 -14.55 -3.19
CA ASP A 153 19.50 -14.49 -2.13
C ASP A 153 20.42 -15.74 -2.07
N GLY A 154 20.52 -16.46 -3.19
CA GLY A 154 21.41 -17.60 -3.31
C GLY A 154 22.85 -17.14 -3.42
N SER A 155 23.70 -17.53 -2.48
CA SER A 155 25.15 -17.22 -2.42
C SER A 155 26.00 -17.82 -3.57
N GLN A 156 25.36 -18.37 -4.60
CA GLN A 156 26.00 -18.86 -5.81
C GLN A 156 25.33 -18.27 -7.04
N LEU A 157 26.15 -17.91 -8.03
CA LEU A 157 25.72 -17.66 -9.39
C LEU A 157 25.13 -18.95 -9.96
N ASN A 158 23.83 -19.18 -9.77
CA ASN A 158 23.17 -20.30 -10.40
C ASN A 158 22.89 -19.93 -11.87
N GLU A 159 22.92 -20.93 -12.75
CA GLU A 159 22.63 -20.75 -14.18
C GLU A 159 21.28 -20.06 -14.41
N LEU A 160 20.34 -20.21 -13.48
CA LEU A 160 18.99 -19.64 -13.52
C LEU A 160 18.98 -18.11 -13.32
N LYS A 161 19.88 -17.55 -12.51
CA LYS A 161 20.05 -16.11 -12.28
C LYS A 161 20.59 -15.43 -13.53
N GLU A 162 21.64 -16.01 -14.12
CA GLU A 162 22.17 -15.55 -15.41
C GLU A 162 21.16 -15.70 -16.54
N LEU A 163 20.38 -16.79 -16.55
CA LEU A 163 19.29 -16.98 -17.49
C LEU A 163 18.23 -15.88 -17.33
N GLY A 164 17.78 -15.61 -16.10
CA GLY A 164 16.81 -14.56 -15.79
C GLY A 164 17.30 -13.18 -16.21
N LEU A 165 18.56 -12.83 -15.91
CA LEU A 165 19.18 -11.58 -16.33
C LEU A 165 19.20 -11.46 -17.86
N LYS A 166 19.79 -12.45 -18.54
CA LYS A 166 19.94 -12.44 -20.01
C LYS A 166 18.59 -12.37 -20.72
N ARG A 167 17.66 -13.28 -20.38
CA ARG A 167 16.34 -13.33 -21.02
C ARG A 167 15.49 -12.12 -20.64
N GLY A 168 15.63 -11.57 -19.43
CA GLY A 168 14.91 -10.37 -19.01
C GLY A 168 15.19 -9.16 -19.91
N PHE A 169 16.47 -8.88 -20.20
CA PHE A 169 16.84 -7.79 -21.11
C PHE A 169 16.43 -8.07 -22.57
N GLU A 170 16.52 -9.32 -23.03
CA GLU A 170 16.06 -9.75 -24.37
C GLU A 170 14.54 -9.54 -24.53
N ILE A 171 13.75 -9.99 -23.55
CA ILE A 171 12.30 -9.90 -23.56
C ILE A 171 11.85 -8.43 -23.53
N PHE A 172 12.55 -7.57 -22.79
CA PHE A 172 12.27 -6.14 -22.81
C PHE A 172 12.57 -5.51 -24.18
N GLN A 173 13.67 -5.88 -24.83
CA GLN A 173 13.96 -5.42 -26.19
C GLN A 173 12.88 -5.89 -27.18
N LYS A 174 12.42 -7.14 -27.06
CA LYS A 174 11.32 -7.66 -27.88
C LYS A 174 10.02 -6.89 -27.65
N MET A 175 9.69 -6.57 -26.40
CA MET A 175 8.52 -5.76 -26.05
C MET A 175 8.53 -4.38 -26.74
N VAL A 176 9.69 -3.71 -26.73
CA VAL A 176 9.87 -2.42 -27.39
C VAL A 176 9.78 -2.57 -28.92
N GLY A 177 10.40 -3.62 -29.48
CA GLY A 177 10.33 -3.95 -30.91
C GLY A 177 8.92 -4.28 -31.39
N ASP A 178 8.09 -4.86 -30.53
CA ASP A 178 6.68 -5.15 -30.78
C ASP A 178 5.75 -3.94 -30.56
N GLU A 179 6.31 -2.76 -30.32
CA GLU A 179 5.57 -1.52 -30.11
C GLU A 179 4.59 -1.59 -28.91
N VAL A 180 4.87 -2.46 -27.93
CA VAL A 180 4.06 -2.58 -26.72
C VAL A 180 4.55 -1.56 -25.69
N SER A 181 3.71 -0.55 -25.40
CA SER A 181 4.07 0.53 -24.47
C SER A 181 4.36 0.01 -23.05
N PRO A 182 5.57 0.28 -22.50
CA PRO A 182 5.89 -0.04 -21.11
C PRO A 182 4.98 0.67 -20.11
N ASN A 183 4.75 0.04 -18.96
CA ASN A 183 4.07 0.65 -17.82
C ASN A 183 4.95 0.62 -16.57
N GLU A 184 4.42 1.12 -15.45
CA GLU A 184 5.15 1.15 -14.18
C GLU A 184 5.65 -0.23 -13.73
N THR A 185 4.88 -1.31 -13.96
CA THR A 185 5.30 -2.68 -13.65
C THR A 185 6.49 -3.09 -14.51
N THR A 186 6.48 -2.75 -15.81
CA THR A 186 7.58 -3.04 -16.74
C THR A 186 8.88 -2.40 -16.25
N PHE A 187 8.85 -1.09 -15.97
CA PHE A 187 10.02 -0.36 -15.49
C PHE A 187 10.52 -0.86 -14.14
N THR A 188 9.61 -1.21 -13.23
CA THR A 188 9.99 -1.78 -11.92
C THR A 188 10.71 -3.13 -12.07
N SER A 189 10.24 -4.01 -12.96
CA SER A 189 10.92 -5.27 -13.24
C SER A 189 12.30 -5.04 -13.87
N MET A 190 12.43 -4.08 -14.78
CA MET A 190 13.73 -3.71 -15.36
C MET A 190 14.69 -3.11 -14.33
N ALA A 191 14.20 -2.27 -13.41
CA ALA A 191 15.02 -1.73 -12.33
C ALA A 191 15.54 -2.84 -11.40
N ARG A 192 14.72 -3.86 -11.11
CA ARG A 192 15.16 -5.06 -10.36
C ARG A 192 16.23 -5.86 -11.12
N LEU A 193 16.04 -6.07 -12.42
CA LEU A 193 17.05 -6.73 -13.27
C LEU A 193 18.37 -5.95 -13.31
N ALA A 194 18.31 -4.62 -13.36
CA ALA A 194 19.50 -3.76 -13.33
C ALA A 194 20.29 -3.90 -12.01
N VAL A 195 19.60 -3.90 -10.86
CA VAL A 195 20.24 -4.10 -9.55
C VAL A 195 20.79 -5.52 -9.40
N ALA A 196 20.08 -6.53 -9.89
CA ALA A 196 20.58 -7.91 -9.91
C ALA A 196 21.83 -8.10 -10.77
N ARG A 197 22.07 -7.19 -11.74
CA ARG A 197 23.30 -7.06 -12.52
C ARG A 197 24.34 -6.14 -11.83
N GLU A 198 24.12 -5.81 -10.57
CA GLU A 198 24.92 -4.87 -9.79
C GLU A 198 25.04 -3.49 -10.46
N ASP A 199 23.96 -2.99 -11.07
CA ASP A 199 23.92 -1.65 -11.69
C ASP A 199 22.73 -0.82 -11.16
N PRO A 200 22.84 -0.25 -9.93
CA PRO A 200 21.81 0.61 -9.36
C PRO A 200 21.68 1.96 -10.08
N ASP A 201 22.72 2.42 -10.79
CA ASP A 201 22.67 3.62 -11.62
C ASP A 201 21.69 3.43 -12.77
N MET A 202 21.77 2.31 -13.49
CA MET A 202 20.78 1.95 -14.52
C MET A 202 19.37 1.86 -13.93
N ALA A 203 19.22 1.29 -12.74
CA ALA A 203 17.92 1.22 -12.06
C ALA A 203 17.34 2.61 -11.78
N PHE A 204 18.16 3.56 -11.34
CA PHE A 204 17.71 4.92 -11.08
C PHE A 204 17.36 5.69 -12.35
N GLU A 205 18.16 5.54 -13.42
CA GLU A 205 17.88 6.16 -14.71
C GLU A 205 16.55 5.65 -15.31
N LEU A 206 16.22 4.37 -15.14
CA LEU A 206 14.92 3.82 -15.53
C LEU A 206 13.76 4.52 -14.80
N VAL A 207 13.90 4.80 -13.51
CA VAL A 207 12.88 5.52 -12.73
C VAL A 207 12.76 6.98 -13.17
N LYS A 208 13.87 7.65 -13.48
CA LYS A 208 13.85 9.03 -14.04
C LYS A 208 13.14 9.06 -15.39
N GLN A 209 13.36 8.07 -16.24
CA GLN A 209 12.69 7.96 -17.54
C GLN A 209 11.16 7.85 -17.39
N MET A 210 10.66 7.16 -16.37
CA MET A 210 9.21 7.08 -16.14
C MET A 210 8.56 8.47 -16.03
N LYS A 211 9.20 9.39 -15.31
CA LYS A 211 8.74 10.79 -15.19
C LYS A 211 8.71 11.49 -16.55
N SER A 212 9.75 11.33 -17.36
CA SER A 212 9.81 11.89 -18.72
C SER A 212 8.73 11.34 -19.67
N LEU A 213 8.29 10.09 -19.42
CA LEU A 213 7.26 9.40 -20.18
C LEU A 213 5.84 9.62 -19.62
N GLY A 214 5.68 10.45 -18.58
CA GLY A 214 4.39 10.67 -17.93
C GLY A 214 3.85 9.47 -17.16
N ILE A 215 4.71 8.50 -16.83
CA ILE A 215 4.38 7.32 -16.02
C ILE A 215 4.74 7.64 -14.56
N PRO A 216 3.76 7.76 -13.65
CA PRO A 216 4.05 8.08 -12.25
C PRO A 216 4.77 6.90 -11.58
N PRO A 217 6.01 7.10 -11.05
CA PRO A 217 6.71 6.06 -10.32
C PRO A 217 6.03 5.80 -8.97
N ARG A 218 6.21 4.57 -8.45
CA ARG A 218 5.71 4.14 -7.14
C ARG A 218 6.88 3.80 -6.24
N LEU A 219 6.61 3.63 -4.94
CA LEU A 219 7.64 3.22 -3.96
C LEU A 219 8.44 1.99 -4.43
N ARG A 220 7.73 0.97 -4.94
CA ARG A 220 8.35 -0.24 -5.51
C ARG A 220 9.26 0.00 -6.72
N SER A 221 9.05 1.09 -7.47
CA SER A 221 9.90 1.45 -8.60
C SER A 221 11.25 1.97 -8.13
N TYR A 222 11.28 2.70 -7.00
CA TYR A 222 12.49 3.25 -6.40
C TYR A 222 13.28 2.25 -5.55
N GLY A 223 12.58 1.33 -4.90
CA GLY A 223 13.16 0.33 -3.99
C GLY A 223 14.45 -0.32 -4.52
N PRO A 224 14.49 -0.84 -5.77
CA PRO A 224 15.71 -1.43 -6.33
C PRO A 224 16.90 -0.46 -6.32
N ALA A 225 16.75 0.75 -6.86
CA ALA A 225 17.84 1.71 -6.94
C ALA A 225 18.32 2.14 -5.54
N LEU A 226 17.37 2.46 -4.65
CA LEU A 226 17.68 2.92 -3.29
C LEU A 226 18.44 1.84 -2.50
N LEU A 227 17.88 0.63 -2.44
CA LEU A 227 18.47 -0.48 -1.71
C LEU A 227 19.81 -0.88 -2.31
N GLY A 228 19.92 -0.93 -3.65
CA GLY A 228 21.17 -1.24 -4.34
C GLY A 228 22.29 -0.24 -4.05
N PHE A 229 22.00 1.07 -3.96
CA PHE A 229 23.00 2.06 -3.54
C PHE A 229 23.37 1.92 -2.06
N CYS A 230 22.39 1.67 -1.19
CA CYS A 230 22.62 1.44 0.24
C CYS A 230 23.51 0.20 0.50
N GLU A 231 23.25 -0.92 -0.19
CA GLU A 231 24.03 -2.16 -0.11
C GLU A 231 25.46 -1.96 -0.58
N LYS A 232 25.66 -1.15 -1.63
CA LYS A 232 27.00 -0.76 -2.11
C LYS A 232 27.69 0.31 -1.26
N GLY A 233 27.03 0.83 -0.22
CA GLY A 233 27.58 1.88 0.63
C GLY A 233 27.63 3.27 -0.02
N ASN A 234 26.97 3.49 -1.15
CA ASN A 234 26.98 4.78 -1.84
C ASN A 234 25.87 5.71 -1.29
N ALA A 235 26.16 6.35 -0.17
CA ALA A 235 25.21 7.22 0.53
C ALA A 235 24.71 8.40 -0.32
N GLU A 236 25.59 9.09 -1.05
CA GLU A 236 25.22 10.28 -1.82
C GLU A 236 24.20 9.94 -2.91
N LYS A 237 24.42 8.82 -3.63
CA LYS A 237 23.43 8.32 -4.61
C LYS A 237 22.13 7.87 -3.96
N ALA A 238 22.19 7.22 -2.80
CA ALA A 238 20.98 6.86 -2.06
C ALA A 238 20.16 8.12 -1.67
N TYR A 239 20.82 9.21 -1.28
CA TYR A 239 20.16 10.49 -1.00
C TYR A 239 19.59 11.16 -2.27
N GLU A 240 20.26 11.05 -3.42
CA GLU A 240 19.69 11.49 -4.70
C GLU A 240 18.38 10.75 -5.03
N VAL A 241 18.34 9.43 -4.79
CA VAL A 241 17.13 8.63 -5.00
C VAL A 241 16.01 9.08 -4.07
N ASP A 242 16.31 9.25 -2.78
CA ASP A 242 15.36 9.72 -1.77
C ASP A 242 14.81 11.13 -2.07
N ALA A 243 15.67 12.05 -2.52
CA ALA A 243 15.24 13.37 -2.98
C ALA A 243 14.29 13.27 -4.19
N HIS A 244 14.61 12.43 -5.17
CA HIS A 244 13.75 12.23 -6.34
C HIS A 244 12.42 11.53 -6.00
N MET A 245 12.38 10.69 -4.96
CA MET A 245 11.14 10.13 -4.41
C MET A 245 10.24 11.24 -3.88
N PHE A 246 10.80 12.13 -3.05
CA PHE A 246 10.07 13.28 -2.50
C PHE A 246 9.52 14.20 -3.60
N GLU A 247 10.34 14.56 -4.60
CA GLU A 247 9.91 15.35 -5.76
C GLU A 247 8.78 14.71 -6.57
N SER A 248 8.68 13.38 -6.53
CA SER A 248 7.67 12.61 -7.25
C SER A 248 6.44 12.30 -6.38
N GLY A 249 6.38 12.84 -5.16
CA GLY A 249 5.29 12.61 -4.22
C GLY A 249 5.24 11.17 -3.66
N VAL A 250 6.37 10.47 -3.67
CA VAL A 250 6.50 9.10 -3.16
C VAL A 250 7.14 9.15 -1.77
N THR A 251 6.39 8.73 -0.76
CA THR A 251 6.86 8.67 0.63
C THR A 251 7.47 7.30 0.92
N PRO A 252 8.70 7.22 1.48
CA PRO A 252 9.29 5.95 1.88
C PRO A 252 8.57 5.30 3.06
N GLU A 253 8.65 3.98 3.12
CA GLU A 253 8.22 3.19 4.27
C GLU A 253 9.43 2.82 5.14
N GLU A 254 9.20 2.00 6.17
CA GLU A 254 10.25 1.61 7.09
C GLU A 254 11.46 0.95 6.40
N PRO A 255 11.32 0.03 5.43
CA PRO A 255 12.48 -0.61 4.79
C PRO A 255 13.42 0.39 4.13
N GLU A 256 12.88 1.37 3.40
CA GLU A 256 13.67 2.39 2.72
C GLU A 256 14.35 3.33 3.72
N LEU A 257 13.65 3.76 4.76
CA LEU A 257 14.21 4.62 5.82
C LEU A 257 15.29 3.88 6.64
N SER A 258 15.09 2.60 6.91
CA SER A 258 16.04 1.74 7.63
C SER A 258 17.32 1.53 6.81
N ALA A 259 17.20 1.33 5.50
CA ALA A 259 18.35 1.24 4.60
C ALA A 259 19.13 2.57 4.53
N LEU A 260 18.42 3.70 4.40
CA LEU A 260 19.03 5.04 4.45
C LEU A 260 19.71 5.32 5.79
N LEU A 261 19.10 4.89 6.89
CA LEU A 261 19.68 5.00 8.24
C LEU A 261 20.98 4.19 8.33
N LYS A 262 20.96 2.93 7.85
CA LYS A 262 22.13 2.05 7.90
C LYS A 262 23.28 2.59 7.06
N VAL A 263 23.03 3.03 5.83
CA VAL A 263 24.09 3.61 4.98
C VAL A 263 24.62 4.92 5.56
N SER A 264 23.77 5.75 6.17
CA SER A 264 24.20 6.99 6.84
C SER A 264 25.09 6.72 8.05
N SER A 265 24.73 5.71 8.85
CA SER A 265 25.53 5.24 9.98
C SER A 265 26.89 4.71 9.51
N ASN A 266 26.90 3.83 8.50
CA ASN A 266 28.13 3.24 7.96
C ASN A 266 29.06 4.28 7.31
N THR A 267 28.51 5.34 6.72
CA THR A 267 29.26 6.45 6.09
C THR A 267 29.51 7.63 7.03
N LYS A 268 29.18 7.48 8.32
CA LYS A 268 29.44 8.47 9.39
C LYS A 268 28.78 9.83 9.16
N LYS A 269 27.63 9.84 8.49
CA LYS A 269 26.83 11.04 8.23
C LYS A 269 25.83 11.24 9.36
N ALA A 270 26.29 11.77 10.50
CA ALA A 270 25.48 11.90 11.72
C ALA A 270 24.22 12.76 11.55
N ASP A 271 24.27 13.81 10.73
CA ASP A 271 23.10 14.65 10.44
C ASP A 271 22.03 13.87 9.68
N LYS A 272 22.45 13.01 8.75
CA LYS A 272 21.54 12.13 8.01
C LYS A 272 20.97 11.02 8.89
N VAL A 273 21.76 10.50 9.83
CA VAL A 273 21.22 9.59 10.87
C VAL A 273 20.12 10.28 11.68
N TYR A 274 20.36 11.51 12.15
CA TYR A 274 19.36 12.29 12.87
C TYR A 274 18.09 12.51 12.04
N GLU A 275 18.25 12.92 10.78
CA GLU A 275 17.14 13.11 9.84
C GLU A 275 16.31 11.84 9.66
N MET A 276 16.96 10.68 9.45
CA MET A 276 16.25 9.40 9.28
C MET A 276 15.50 9.00 10.56
N LEU A 277 16.07 9.21 11.74
CA LEU A 277 15.39 8.96 13.02
C LEU A 277 14.14 9.83 13.17
N GLN A 278 14.20 11.10 12.77
CA GLN A 278 13.02 11.99 12.78
C GLN A 278 11.95 11.52 11.79
N ARG A 279 12.35 11.02 10.62
CA ARG A 279 11.42 10.48 9.63
C ARG A 279 10.78 9.18 10.10
N LEU A 280 11.54 8.27 10.72
CA LEU A 280 11.01 7.06 11.37
C LEU A 280 10.01 7.42 12.46
N ARG A 281 10.32 8.40 13.33
CA ARG A 281 9.39 8.91 14.35
C ARG A 281 8.08 9.38 13.72
N ALA A 282 8.15 10.17 12.65
CA ALA A 282 6.97 10.79 12.03
C ALA A 282 6.10 9.81 11.22
N SER A 283 6.70 8.88 10.48
CA SER A 283 5.97 8.06 9.50
C SER A 283 5.82 6.58 9.88
N VAL A 284 6.63 6.08 10.81
CA VAL A 284 6.67 4.67 11.23
C VAL A 284 6.23 4.51 12.69
N ARG A 285 6.64 5.42 13.58
CA ARG A 285 6.34 5.48 15.03
C ARG A 285 6.93 4.31 15.85
N GLN A 286 6.64 3.07 15.47
CA GLN A 286 7.15 1.85 16.09
C GLN A 286 7.93 1.06 15.05
N VAL A 287 9.19 0.78 15.33
CA VAL A 287 10.10 0.14 14.37
C VAL A 287 10.15 -1.37 14.57
N SER A 288 10.41 -2.10 13.49
CA SER A 288 10.74 -3.52 13.51
C SER A 288 12.06 -3.80 14.23
N GLU A 289 12.26 -5.05 14.62
CA GLU A 289 13.47 -5.51 15.31
C GLU A 289 14.75 -5.27 14.47
N SER A 290 14.69 -5.44 13.15
CA SER A 290 15.84 -5.21 12.27
C SER A 290 16.23 -3.73 12.25
N THR A 291 15.26 -2.81 12.14
CA THR A 291 15.51 -1.37 12.23
C THR A 291 15.99 -0.97 13.63
N LEU A 292 15.43 -1.55 14.69
CA LEU A 292 15.89 -1.33 16.06
C LEU A 292 17.37 -1.70 16.21
N GLN A 293 17.81 -2.81 15.63
CA GLN A 293 19.22 -3.20 15.65
C GLN A 293 20.11 -2.15 14.98
N VAL A 294 19.70 -1.57 13.85
CA VAL A 294 20.44 -0.47 13.18
C VAL A 294 20.56 0.75 14.10
N VAL A 295 19.49 1.10 14.81
CA VAL A 295 19.48 2.23 15.77
C VAL A 295 20.42 1.94 16.95
N GLU A 296 20.38 0.74 17.51
CA GLU A 296 21.28 0.34 18.60
C GLU A 296 22.75 0.35 18.17
N ASP A 297 23.05 -0.17 16.99
CA ASP A 297 24.40 -0.18 16.43
C ASP A 297 24.95 1.24 16.31
N TRP A 298 24.13 2.20 15.84
CA TRP A 298 24.51 3.60 15.78
C TRP A 298 24.85 4.14 17.16
N PHE A 299 23.96 4.04 18.15
CA PHE A 299 24.21 4.62 19.48
C PHE A 299 25.36 3.93 20.24
N LYS A 300 25.66 2.67 19.94
CA LYS A 300 26.84 1.96 20.49
C LYS A 300 28.15 2.32 19.77
N SER A 301 28.07 2.98 18.61
CA SER A 301 29.24 3.32 17.79
C SER A 301 30.10 4.43 18.42
N LYS A 302 31.36 4.51 17.99
CA LYS A 302 32.26 5.61 18.36
C LYS A 302 31.80 6.93 17.73
N ASP A 303 31.22 6.88 16.52
CA ASP A 303 30.79 8.06 15.79
C ASP A 303 29.60 8.74 16.50
N ALA A 304 28.66 7.97 17.05
CA ALA A 304 27.58 8.54 17.88
C ALA A 304 28.08 9.18 19.19
N ALA A 305 29.20 8.68 19.74
CA ALA A 305 29.80 9.24 20.95
C ALA A 305 30.54 10.56 20.72
N SER A 306 30.91 10.87 19.48
CA SER A 306 31.61 12.08 19.10
C SER A 306 30.70 13.18 18.53
N VAL A 307 29.38 12.97 18.48
CA VAL A 307 28.42 13.95 17.95
C VAL A 307 27.52 14.47 19.05
N GLY A 308 27.26 15.78 19.02
CA GLY A 308 26.41 16.47 19.98
C GLY A 308 26.99 17.83 20.37
N ALA A 309 26.09 18.73 20.80
CA ALA A 309 26.48 20.01 21.36
C ALA A 309 26.65 19.91 22.88
N GLU A 310 27.73 20.45 23.45
CA GLU A 310 27.93 20.52 24.91
C GLU A 310 27.13 21.63 25.58
N LYS A 311 26.83 22.69 24.82
CA LYS A 311 26.05 23.84 25.26
C LYS A 311 24.95 24.09 24.24
N TRP A 312 23.73 24.27 24.73
CA TRP A 312 22.56 24.56 23.90
C TRP A 312 21.60 25.48 24.65
N ASP A 313 20.77 26.21 23.91
CA ASP A 313 19.74 27.05 24.48
C ASP A 313 18.55 26.21 24.94
N VAL A 314 18.46 25.99 26.26
CA VAL A 314 17.37 25.23 26.89
C VAL A 314 16.00 25.85 26.60
N LYS A 315 15.90 27.18 26.49
CA LYS A 315 14.64 27.86 26.17
C LYS A 315 14.20 27.51 24.75
N GLN A 316 15.13 27.58 23.80
CA GLN A 316 14.88 27.19 22.42
C GLN A 316 14.45 25.72 22.29
N ILE A 317 15.11 24.80 23.02
CA ILE A 317 14.70 23.38 23.03
C ILE A 317 13.27 23.24 23.54
N LYS A 318 12.93 23.88 24.67
CA LYS A 318 11.57 23.80 25.25
C LYS A 318 10.51 24.35 24.30
N GLU A 319 10.78 25.49 23.66
CA GLU A 319 9.90 26.08 22.66
C GLU A 319 9.71 25.16 21.46
N ALA A 320 10.78 24.50 20.98
CA ALA A 320 10.70 23.53 19.90
C ALA A 320 9.90 22.27 20.29
N VAL A 321 10.03 21.79 21.53
CA VAL A 321 9.22 20.65 22.03
C VAL A 321 7.74 21.00 22.04
N ILE A 322 7.39 22.18 22.53
CA ILE A 322 6.00 22.64 22.55
C ILE A 322 5.49 22.85 21.13
N GLY A 323 6.26 23.55 20.29
CA GLY A 323 5.91 23.83 18.89
C GLY A 323 5.79 22.57 18.02
N GLY A 324 6.47 21.48 18.39
CA GLY A 324 6.39 20.18 17.70
C GLY A 324 5.24 19.28 18.15
N GLY A 325 4.35 19.73 19.04
CA GLY A 325 3.24 18.91 19.60
C GLY A 325 3.66 17.99 20.75
N GLY A 326 4.87 18.15 21.29
CA GLY A 326 5.41 17.35 22.39
C GLY A 326 6.19 16.11 21.95
N GLY A 327 7.14 15.68 22.80
CA GLY A 327 7.88 14.42 22.64
C GLY A 327 9.10 14.45 21.70
N TRP A 328 9.40 15.56 21.03
CA TRP A 328 10.59 15.72 20.18
C TRP A 328 10.91 17.21 19.97
N HIS A 329 12.15 17.56 19.56
CA HIS A 329 12.55 18.97 19.32
C HIS A 329 13.14 19.23 17.93
N GLY A 330 13.80 18.26 17.29
CA GLY A 330 14.28 18.39 15.90
C GLY A 330 15.50 19.30 15.68
N LEU A 331 16.18 19.75 16.74
CA LEU A 331 17.30 20.71 16.68
C LEU A 331 18.70 20.07 16.65
N GLY A 332 18.80 18.78 16.36
CA GLY A 332 20.07 18.04 16.29
C GLY A 332 20.45 17.32 17.58
N TRP A 333 21.70 16.83 17.62
CA TRP A 333 22.24 16.04 18.73
C TRP A 333 22.63 16.91 19.93
N LEU A 334 22.25 16.50 21.14
CA LEU A 334 22.57 17.19 22.40
C LEU A 334 23.42 16.29 23.31
N GLY A 335 24.29 16.91 24.10
CA GLY A 335 25.20 16.22 25.01
C GLY A 335 26.51 15.80 24.34
N SER A 336 27.38 15.16 25.11
CA SER A 336 28.67 14.63 24.61
C SER A 336 29.03 13.32 25.32
N GLY A 337 29.90 12.53 24.68
CA GLY A 337 30.41 11.28 25.24
C GLY A 337 29.61 10.05 24.86
N ARG A 338 29.95 8.91 25.49
CA ARG A 338 29.36 7.61 25.14
C ARG A 338 27.91 7.53 25.60
N TRP A 339 27.04 7.07 24.70
CA TRP A 339 25.65 6.75 25.01
C TRP A 339 25.54 5.49 25.88
N ARG A 340 24.63 5.54 26.86
CA ARG A 340 24.20 4.35 27.62
C ARG A 340 22.98 3.74 26.93
N VAL A 341 23.18 2.65 26.19
CA VAL A 341 22.13 1.97 25.42
C VAL A 341 21.63 0.73 26.15
N VAL A 342 20.35 0.69 26.49
CA VAL A 342 19.73 -0.40 27.27
C VAL A 342 18.36 -0.75 26.68
N ARG A 343 18.12 -2.03 26.37
CA ARG A 343 16.77 -2.53 26.06
C ARG A 343 15.94 -2.56 27.34
N THR A 344 14.74 -2.00 27.29
CA THR A 344 13.90 -1.84 28.48
C THR A 344 12.43 -1.75 28.09
N GLU A 345 11.56 -1.73 29.10
CA GLU A 345 10.11 -1.63 28.94
C GLU A 345 9.59 -0.38 29.66
N MET A 346 8.41 0.06 29.25
CA MET A 346 7.67 1.11 29.93
C MET A 346 6.74 0.49 30.99
N THR A 347 6.55 1.18 32.10
CA THR A 347 5.45 0.88 33.03
C THR A 347 4.10 1.28 32.44
N GLU A 348 3.00 0.85 33.05
CA GLU A 348 1.63 1.23 32.65
C GLU A 348 1.39 2.75 32.66
N ASN A 349 2.16 3.50 33.44
CA ASN A 349 2.10 4.97 33.53
C ASN A 349 3.07 5.67 32.57
N GLY A 350 3.70 4.92 31.65
CA GLY A 350 4.63 5.44 30.65
C GLY A 350 6.01 5.82 31.20
N VAL A 351 6.44 5.25 32.33
CA VAL A 351 7.76 5.51 32.92
C VAL A 351 8.76 4.44 32.48
N CYS A 352 9.93 4.85 32.00
CA CYS A 352 10.99 3.96 31.56
C CYS A 352 11.64 3.23 32.75
N ARG A 353 11.67 1.89 32.71
CA ARG A 353 12.27 1.08 33.78
C ARG A 353 13.79 1.24 33.90
N SER A 354 14.48 1.72 32.87
CA SER A 354 15.94 1.89 32.87
C SER A 354 16.40 3.26 33.39
N CYS A 355 15.77 4.36 32.97
CA CYS A 355 16.20 5.71 33.33
C CYS A 355 15.24 6.47 34.25
N GLY A 356 14.03 5.96 34.50
CA GLY A 356 13.04 6.63 35.33
C GLY A 356 12.32 7.82 34.64
N GLU A 357 12.66 8.13 33.39
CA GLU A 357 11.99 9.20 32.63
C GLU A 357 10.58 8.78 32.22
N LYS A 358 9.65 9.75 32.22
CA LYS A 358 8.26 9.55 31.80
C LYS A 358 8.08 9.99 30.34
N LEU A 359 7.54 9.11 29.51
CA LEU A 359 7.16 9.45 28.13
C LEU A 359 6.05 10.51 28.11
N VAL A 360 6.06 11.32 27.06
CA VAL A 360 5.11 12.41 26.85
C VAL A 360 3.83 11.88 26.17
N CYS A 361 2.68 12.42 26.57
CA CYS A 361 1.45 12.28 25.78
C CYS A 361 1.50 13.28 24.63
N ILE A 362 1.54 12.78 23.40
CA ILE A 362 1.60 13.62 22.20
C ILE A 362 0.16 13.90 21.77
N ASP A 363 -0.22 15.17 21.78
CA ASP A 363 -1.54 15.59 21.34
C ASP A 363 -1.64 15.48 19.81
N ILE A 364 -2.79 15.03 19.31
CA ILE A 364 -3.10 15.03 17.88
C ILE A 364 -3.53 16.45 17.51
N ASP A 365 -2.96 17.02 16.44
CA ASP A 365 -3.34 18.34 15.96
C ASP A 365 -4.85 18.37 15.63
N PRO A 366 -5.64 19.30 16.21
CA PRO A 366 -7.04 19.46 15.87
C PRO A 366 -7.28 19.63 14.37
N LYS A 367 -6.38 20.32 13.65
CA LYS A 367 -6.48 20.51 12.21
C LYS A 367 -6.28 19.20 11.44
N GLU A 368 -5.37 18.33 11.90
CA GLU A 368 -5.23 16.99 11.34
C GLU A 368 -6.48 16.15 11.57
N THR A 369 -7.10 16.30 12.75
CA THR A 369 -8.35 15.61 13.10
C THR A 369 -9.52 16.08 12.24
N GLU A 370 -9.66 17.39 12.01
CA GLU A 370 -10.65 17.96 11.09
C GLU A 370 -10.44 17.49 9.65
N ASN A 371 -9.19 17.51 9.16
CA ASN A 371 -8.84 17.01 7.84
C ASN A 371 -9.15 15.51 7.69
N PHE A 372 -8.86 14.73 8.73
CA PHE A 372 -9.20 13.31 8.76
C PHE A 372 -10.72 13.11 8.71
N ALA A 373 -11.49 13.84 9.52
CA ALA A 373 -12.95 13.76 9.52
C ALA A 373 -13.58 14.14 8.16
N ALA A 374 -13.04 15.17 7.49
CA ALA A 374 -13.49 15.57 6.16
C ALA A 374 -13.22 14.47 5.10
N LYS A 375 -12.02 13.88 5.10
CA LYS A 375 -11.67 12.78 4.20
C LYS A 375 -12.45 11.50 4.50
N LEU A 376 -12.68 11.22 5.78
CA LEU A 376 -13.51 10.09 6.22
C LEU A 376 -14.93 10.23 5.67
N THR A 377 -15.51 11.43 5.77
CA THR A 377 -16.83 11.77 5.20
C THR A 377 -16.87 11.57 3.68
N GLU A 378 -15.85 12.06 2.95
CA GLU A 378 -15.75 11.89 1.51
C GLU A 378 -15.70 10.41 1.11
N LEU A 379 -14.89 9.63 1.83
CA LEU A 379 -14.73 8.20 1.57
C LEU A 379 -16.00 7.42 1.89
N ALA A 380 -16.65 7.68 3.02
CA ALA A 380 -17.94 7.10 3.39
C ALA A 380 -19.00 7.42 2.34
N CYS A 381 -19.15 8.69 1.94
CA CYS A 381 -20.11 9.11 0.90
C CYS A 381 -19.83 8.49 -0.48
N SER A 382 -18.60 8.04 -0.75
CA SER A 382 -18.24 7.36 -2.01
C SER A 382 -18.55 5.86 -2.02
N LYS A 383 -18.67 5.24 -0.83
CA LYS A 383 -18.86 3.80 -0.66
C LYS A 383 -20.26 3.44 -0.18
N GLU A 384 -20.86 4.30 0.63
CA GLU A 384 -22.21 4.17 1.17
C GLU A 384 -23.24 4.86 0.28
N VAL A 385 -24.51 4.56 0.53
CA VAL A 385 -25.60 5.38 -0.02
C VAL A 385 -25.51 6.74 0.65
N ARG A 386 -25.12 7.78 -0.11
CA ARG A 386 -24.86 9.13 0.42
C ARG A 386 -25.96 9.67 1.34
N ALA A 387 -27.23 9.41 1.02
CA ALA A 387 -28.36 9.85 1.82
C ALA A 387 -28.37 9.23 3.24
N ASP A 388 -27.99 7.96 3.36
CA ASP A 388 -27.96 7.23 4.64
C ASP A 388 -26.86 7.77 5.56
N PHE A 389 -25.69 8.09 5.01
CA PHE A 389 -24.59 8.66 5.79
C PHE A 389 -24.89 10.11 6.21
N VAL A 390 -25.46 10.93 5.31
CA VAL A 390 -25.88 12.29 5.64
C VAL A 390 -26.97 12.28 6.73
N GLN A 391 -27.91 11.33 6.66
CA GLN A 391 -28.92 11.15 7.71
C GLN A 391 -28.29 10.85 9.07
N PHE A 392 -27.22 10.04 9.12
CA PHE A 392 -26.48 9.81 10.35
C PHE A 392 -25.78 11.09 10.85
N GLN A 393 -25.17 11.87 9.95
CA GLN A 393 -24.54 13.15 10.32
C GLN A 393 -25.53 14.13 10.93
N GLU A 394 -26.71 14.28 10.32
CA GLU A 394 -27.81 15.11 10.84
C GLU A 394 -28.32 14.59 12.18
N TRP A 395 -28.47 13.26 12.31
CA TRP A 395 -28.87 12.63 13.57
C TRP A 395 -27.85 12.90 14.68
N LEU A 396 -26.55 12.73 14.40
CA LEU A 396 -25.49 12.92 15.39
C LEU A 396 -25.38 14.40 15.84
N GLN A 397 -25.67 15.36 14.97
CA GLN A 397 -25.74 16.78 15.36
C GLN A 397 -26.88 17.09 16.33
N GLN A 398 -27.97 16.33 16.27
CA GLN A 398 -29.16 16.50 17.11
C GLN A 398 -29.10 15.68 18.40
N HIS A 399 -28.13 14.78 18.54
CA HIS A 399 -28.01 13.85 19.67
C HIS A 399 -26.68 14.00 20.40
N GLY A 400 -26.63 13.51 21.63
CA GLY A 400 -25.47 13.65 22.51
C GLY A 400 -25.63 14.79 23.52
N PRO A 401 -24.54 15.25 24.15
CA PRO A 401 -23.16 14.81 23.98
C PRO A 401 -22.92 13.36 24.43
N PHE A 402 -21.93 12.70 23.81
CA PHE A 402 -21.49 11.34 24.16
C PHE A 402 -20.03 11.37 24.62
N ASP A 403 -19.73 10.63 25.69
CA ASP A 403 -18.36 10.48 26.19
C ASP A 403 -17.65 9.26 25.55
N ALA A 404 -18.42 8.36 24.92
CA ALA A 404 -17.93 7.17 24.25
C ALA A 404 -18.88 6.73 23.13
N VAL A 405 -18.32 6.07 22.11
CA VAL A 405 -19.05 5.40 21.02
C VAL A 405 -18.70 3.91 21.06
N VAL A 406 -19.69 3.05 20.84
CA VAL A 406 -19.59 1.59 20.92
C VAL A 406 -19.99 0.99 19.59
N ASP A 407 -19.06 0.24 18.99
CA ASP A 407 -19.38 -0.73 17.94
C ASP A 407 -20.13 -1.90 18.58
N GLY A 408 -21.45 -1.87 18.44
CA GLY A 408 -22.35 -2.84 19.06
C GLY A 408 -22.21 -4.23 18.45
N ALA A 409 -21.85 -4.33 17.17
CA ALA A 409 -21.70 -5.61 16.49
C ALA A 409 -20.44 -6.32 16.98
N ASN A 410 -19.32 -5.61 17.04
CA ASN A 410 -18.06 -6.15 17.55
C ASN A 410 -18.18 -6.55 19.01
N VAL A 411 -18.70 -5.67 19.88
CA VAL A 411 -18.85 -5.97 21.30
C VAL A 411 -19.77 -7.17 21.54
N ALA A 412 -20.82 -7.36 20.76
CA ALA A 412 -21.74 -8.48 20.94
C ALA A 412 -21.23 -9.81 20.36
N LEU A 413 -20.22 -9.80 19.49
CA LEU A 413 -19.69 -10.99 18.80
C LEU A 413 -18.26 -11.35 19.21
N ILE A 414 -17.52 -10.46 19.87
CA ILE A 414 -16.15 -10.76 20.28
C ILE A 414 -16.14 -11.96 21.24
N ASN A 415 -15.35 -12.98 20.89
CA ASN A 415 -15.24 -14.26 21.58
C ASN A 415 -16.55 -15.08 21.66
N SER A 416 -17.52 -14.83 20.77
CA SER A 416 -18.78 -15.57 20.72
C SER A 416 -19.21 -15.89 19.30
N GLU A 417 -19.69 -17.12 19.07
CA GLU A 417 -20.26 -17.53 17.77
C GLU A 417 -21.65 -16.93 17.54
N ALA A 418 -22.32 -16.48 18.60
CA ALA A 418 -23.67 -15.92 18.56
C ALA A 418 -23.70 -14.50 19.13
N PHE A 419 -24.70 -13.72 18.69
CA PHE A 419 -24.89 -12.36 19.18
C PHE A 419 -25.25 -12.35 20.67
N ASN A 420 -24.40 -11.77 21.51
CA ASN A 420 -24.58 -11.72 22.95
C ASN A 420 -24.98 -10.30 23.42
N LEU A 421 -26.29 -10.07 23.61
CA LEU A 421 -26.77 -8.77 24.10
C LEU A 421 -26.33 -8.46 25.55
N ASN A 422 -26.17 -9.48 26.39
CA ASN A 422 -25.78 -9.26 27.79
C ASN A 422 -24.34 -8.73 27.89
N GLN A 423 -23.47 -9.19 27.00
CA GLN A 423 -22.12 -8.66 26.86
C GLN A 423 -22.14 -7.18 26.47
N LEU A 424 -22.93 -6.82 25.45
CA LEU A 424 -23.13 -5.42 25.06
C LEU A 424 -23.67 -4.56 26.20
N LYS A 425 -24.71 -5.03 26.92
CA LYS A 425 -25.26 -4.34 28.09
C LYS A 425 -24.20 -4.10 29.17
N ASN A 426 -23.37 -5.10 29.45
CA ASN A 426 -22.34 -4.98 30.48
C ASN A 426 -21.30 -3.92 30.11
N VAL A 427 -20.88 -3.85 28.84
CA VAL A 427 -19.96 -2.81 28.34
C VAL A 427 -20.61 -1.43 28.42
N VAL A 428 -21.84 -1.29 27.94
CA VAL A 428 -22.60 -0.02 27.99
C VAL A 428 -22.74 0.50 29.42
N ASN A 429 -23.10 -0.39 30.36
CA ASN A 429 -23.25 -0.04 31.77
C ASN A 429 -21.92 0.38 32.41
N LYS A 430 -20.82 -0.31 32.11
CA LYS A 430 -19.49 0.05 32.61
C LYS A 430 -19.02 1.39 32.06
N LEU A 431 -19.17 1.64 30.76
CA LEU A 431 -18.82 2.93 30.15
C LEU A 431 -19.65 4.08 30.76
N GLN A 432 -20.94 3.85 31.00
CA GLN A 432 -21.78 4.81 31.70
C GLN A 432 -21.28 5.07 33.13
N GLN A 433 -20.83 4.05 33.85
CA GLN A 433 -20.28 4.21 35.20
C GLN A 433 -18.95 4.98 35.19
N MET A 434 -18.13 4.81 34.15
CA MET A 434 -16.85 5.50 33.97
C MET A 434 -17.02 6.96 33.52
N SER A 435 -18.13 7.30 32.85
CA SER A 435 -18.45 8.68 32.49
C SER A 435 -18.51 9.57 33.75
N PRO A 436 -17.81 10.72 33.78
CA PRO A 436 -17.89 11.67 34.89
C PRO A 436 -19.32 12.16 35.16
N THR A 437 -20.16 12.18 34.12
CA THR A 437 -21.55 12.67 34.18
C THR A 437 -22.59 11.56 34.04
N LYS A 438 -22.16 10.29 34.10
CA LYS A 438 -23.02 9.10 33.92
C LYS A 438 -23.79 9.08 32.59
N ARG A 439 -23.22 9.67 31.52
CA ARG A 439 -23.76 9.60 30.17
C ARG A 439 -23.68 8.20 29.62
N SER A 440 -24.73 7.75 28.96
CA SER A 440 -24.70 6.51 28.19
C SER A 440 -23.84 6.71 26.93
N PRO A 441 -23.08 5.69 26.50
CA PRO A 441 -22.37 5.74 25.22
C PRO A 441 -23.35 5.71 24.04
N LEU A 442 -22.92 6.25 22.89
CA LEU A 442 -23.61 6.03 21.62
C LEU A 442 -23.33 4.60 21.14
N ILE A 443 -24.37 3.84 20.85
CA ILE A 443 -24.27 2.47 20.34
C ILE A 443 -24.59 2.48 18.85
N ILE A 444 -23.67 2.01 18.02
CA ILE A 444 -23.90 1.80 16.59
C ILE A 444 -24.19 0.31 16.38
N LEU A 445 -25.33 -0.01 15.75
CA LEU A 445 -25.71 -1.39 15.50
C LEU A 445 -26.59 -1.54 14.25
N HIS A 446 -26.26 -2.48 13.38
CA HIS A 446 -27.04 -2.70 12.15
C HIS A 446 -28.49 -3.13 12.43
N ARG A 447 -29.45 -2.54 11.69
CA ARG A 447 -30.90 -2.75 11.87
C ARG A 447 -31.32 -4.23 11.82
N SER A 448 -30.63 -5.05 11.01
CA SER A 448 -30.87 -6.51 10.96
C SER A 448 -30.61 -7.25 12.27
N ARG A 449 -29.75 -6.72 13.15
CA ARG A 449 -29.42 -7.29 14.46
C ARG A 449 -30.47 -6.97 15.52
N ILE A 450 -31.22 -5.88 15.31
CA ILE A 450 -32.27 -5.42 16.22
C ILE A 450 -33.55 -6.27 16.11
N ALA A 451 -33.79 -6.86 14.93
CA ALA A 451 -35.07 -7.50 14.60
C ALA A 451 -35.18 -9.00 14.99
N ARG A 452 -34.12 -9.63 15.51
CA ARG A 452 -34.05 -11.11 15.60
C ARG A 452 -34.57 -11.75 16.91
N ASP A 453 -34.61 -11.03 18.03
CA ASP A 453 -35.03 -11.58 19.33
C ASP A 453 -36.03 -10.65 20.05
N PRO A 454 -37.26 -11.11 20.35
CA PRO A 454 -38.31 -10.33 21.02
C PRO A 454 -37.92 -9.77 22.39
N ASN A 455 -37.10 -10.49 23.18
CA ASN A 455 -36.67 -10.03 24.50
C ASN A 455 -35.58 -8.95 24.41
N ASN A 456 -34.72 -9.05 23.39
CA ASN A 456 -33.69 -8.07 23.09
C ASN A 456 -34.29 -6.79 22.51
N ARG A 457 -35.36 -6.92 21.71
CA ARG A 457 -36.05 -5.82 21.05
C ARG A 457 -36.51 -4.72 22.01
N LYS A 458 -37.10 -5.08 23.16
CA LYS A 458 -37.56 -4.08 24.15
C LYS A 458 -36.42 -3.20 24.67
N TRP A 459 -35.25 -3.78 24.89
CA TRP A 459 -34.08 -3.04 25.38
C TRP A 459 -33.46 -2.16 24.30
N LEU A 460 -33.34 -2.68 23.07
CA LEU A 460 -32.82 -1.91 21.94
C LEU A 460 -33.74 -0.73 21.58
N GLU A 461 -35.06 -0.92 21.61
CA GLU A 461 -36.02 0.17 21.43
C GLU A 461 -35.93 1.22 22.56
N ARG A 462 -35.64 0.80 23.80
CA ARG A 462 -35.41 1.75 24.90
C ARG A 462 -34.17 2.60 24.64
N TRP A 463 -33.09 2.01 24.15
CA TRP A 463 -31.88 2.76 23.79
C TRP A 463 -32.10 3.69 22.58
N GLN A 464 -32.89 3.27 21.59
CA GLN A 464 -33.28 4.14 20.48
C GLN A 464 -34.09 5.35 20.97
N ARG A 465 -35.11 5.13 21.81
CA ARG A 465 -35.93 6.22 22.37
C ARG A 465 -35.13 7.15 23.28
N ALA A 466 -34.12 6.63 23.96
CA ALA A 466 -33.20 7.44 24.77
C ALA A 466 -32.18 8.21 23.93
N GLY A 467 -32.15 8.03 22.60
CA GLY A 467 -31.19 8.71 21.72
C GLY A 467 -29.76 8.19 21.86
N VAL A 468 -29.57 6.97 22.38
CA VAL A 468 -28.23 6.38 22.66
C VAL A 468 -27.92 5.20 21.75
N LEU A 469 -28.82 4.83 20.83
CA LEU A 469 -28.57 3.81 19.81
C LEU A 469 -28.95 4.35 18.43
N TYR A 470 -27.99 4.29 17.49
CA TYR A 470 -28.24 4.51 16.08
C TYR A 470 -28.27 3.17 15.33
N ALA A 471 -29.37 2.94 14.61
CA ALA A 471 -29.58 1.71 13.86
C ALA A 471 -29.20 1.90 12.40
N THR A 472 -28.03 1.40 11.99
CA THR A 472 -27.54 1.57 10.61
C THR A 472 -28.44 0.83 9.60
N PRO A 473 -28.64 1.39 8.39
CA PRO A 473 -29.58 0.87 7.40
C PRO A 473 -29.13 -0.45 6.78
N TYR A 474 -30.01 -1.11 6.02
CA TYR A 474 -29.66 -2.37 5.37
C TYR A 474 -28.62 -2.18 4.28
N GLY A 475 -27.51 -2.90 4.39
CA GLY A 475 -26.45 -2.88 3.38
C GLY A 475 -25.37 -1.83 3.63
N SER A 476 -25.49 -1.04 4.72
CA SER A 476 -24.43 -0.14 5.13
C SER A 476 -23.31 -0.86 5.85
N ASN A 477 -22.08 -0.37 5.71
CA ASN A 477 -20.99 -0.75 6.59
C ASN A 477 -21.01 0.10 7.87
N ASP A 478 -21.13 -0.54 9.04
CA ASP A 478 -21.18 0.11 10.35
C ASP A 478 -19.81 0.62 10.87
N ASP A 479 -18.72 0.32 10.14
CA ASP A 479 -17.39 0.88 10.41
C ASP A 479 -17.28 2.39 10.09
N TRP A 480 -18.08 2.90 9.15
CA TRP A 480 -18.10 4.33 8.77
C TRP A 480 -18.92 5.15 9.75
#